data_AF-A0AAX2UH04-F1
#
_entry.id   AF-A0AAX2UH04-F1
#
_cell.length_a   1.000
_cell.length_b   1.000
_cell.length_c   1.000
_cell.angle_alpha   90.00
_cell.angle_beta   90.00
_cell.angle_gamma   90.00
#
_symmetry.space_group_name_H-M   'P 1'
#
loop_
_entity.id
_entity.type
_entity.pdbx_description
1 polymer ?
#
loop_
_entity_poly.entity_id
_entity_poly.type
_entity_poly.pdbx_seq_one_letter_code
_entity_poly.pdbx_strand_id
1 'polypeptide(L)'
;MAFKQAPKNNDFKKLQEDKFIEQARGETNNEETKPKLKPLNVPLPIETINLLKNYQQTEGKKIETQSYIVNEAILLWLKNKGFIS
;
A
#
# COMPACT_ATOMS: atom_id res chain seq x y z
N MET A 1 7.67 57.50 28.27
CA MET A 1 8.20 56.12 28.27
C MET A 1 7.16 55.22 27.61
N ALA A 2 7.51 54.49 26.55
CA ALA A 2 6.58 53.60 25.85
C ALA A 2 6.85 52.15 26.28
N PHE A 3 5.80 51.46 26.74
CA PHE A 3 5.84 50.04 27.11
C PHE A 3 5.99 49.18 25.84
N LYS A 4 7.07 48.39 25.75
CA LYS A 4 7.22 47.34 24.73
C LYS A 4 6.24 46.21 25.08
N GLN A 5 5.26 45.95 24.21
CA GLN A 5 4.37 44.80 24.35
C GLN A 5 5.11 43.51 23.97
N ALA A 6 4.92 42.46 24.77
CA ALA A 6 5.47 41.13 24.49
C ALA A 6 4.71 40.46 23.33
N PRO A 7 5.40 39.74 22.43
CA PRO A 7 4.75 39.06 21.31
C PRO A 7 3.91 37.89 21.83
N LYS A 8 2.59 37.93 21.56
CA LYS A 8 1.66 36.83 21.84
C LYS A 8 1.88 35.74 20.79
N ASN A 9 2.70 34.73 21.09
CA ASN A 9 2.81 33.55 20.25
C ASN A 9 1.81 32.48 20.75
N ASN A 10 0.57 32.55 20.26
CA ASN A 10 -0.55 31.67 20.65
C ASN A 10 -0.65 30.39 19.78
N ASP A 11 0.23 30.22 18.79
CA ASP A 11 0.07 29.19 17.77
C ASP A 11 0.43 27.78 18.27
N PHE A 12 1.31 27.68 19.28
CA PHE A 12 1.72 26.39 19.86
C PHE A 12 0.60 25.68 20.64
N LYS A 13 -0.33 26.43 21.26
CA LYS A 13 -1.44 25.82 22.03
C LYS A 13 -2.49 25.21 21.11
N LYS A 14 -2.82 25.87 20.00
CA LYS A 14 -3.77 25.33 19.00
C LYS A 14 -3.29 24.01 18.40
N LEU A 15 -2.01 23.92 18.04
CA LEU A 15 -1.43 22.71 17.45
C LEU A 15 -1.46 21.49 18.40
N GLN A 16 -1.42 21.71 19.71
CA GLN A 16 -1.51 20.63 20.69
C GLN A 16 -2.95 20.20 20.94
N GLU A 17 -3.90 21.15 20.96
CA GLU A 17 -5.33 20.86 21.10
C GLU A 17 -5.87 20.08 19.90
N ASP A 18 -5.48 20.45 18.67
CA ASP A 18 -5.91 19.75 17.45
C ASP A 18 -5.41 18.28 17.45
N LYS A 19 -4.14 18.06 17.80
CA LYS A 19 -3.57 16.71 17.93
C LYS A 19 -4.23 15.86 19.01
N PHE A 20 -4.67 16.48 20.10
CA PHE A 20 -5.35 15.78 21.19
C PHE A 20 -6.78 15.37 20.79
N ILE A 21 -7.49 16.25 20.06
CA ILE A 21 -8.83 15.96 19.55
C ILE A 21 -8.80 14.85 18.50
N GLU A 22 -7.81 14.82 17.62
CA GLU A 22 -7.63 13.74 16.62
C GLU A 22 -7.45 12.37 17.29
N GLN A 23 -6.63 12.28 18.34
CA GLN A 23 -6.40 11.03 19.06
C GLN A 23 -7.64 10.55 19.84
N ALA A 24 -8.45 11.46 20.39
CA ALA A 24 -9.66 11.13 21.13
C ALA A 24 -10.84 10.67 20.24
N ARG A 25 -10.80 10.98 18.93
CA ARG A 25 -11.81 10.57 17.94
C ARG A 25 -11.67 9.11 17.49
N GLY A 26 -10.68 8.38 17.99
CA GLY A 26 -10.46 6.97 17.64
C GLY A 26 -9.90 6.79 16.22
N GLU A 27 -9.44 7.86 15.58
CA GLU A 27 -8.58 7.80 14.39
C GLU A 27 -7.19 7.32 14.86
N THR A 28 -7.12 6.04 15.21
CA THR A 28 -5.84 5.34 15.20
C THR A 28 -5.35 5.41 13.76
N ASN A 29 -4.26 6.14 13.54
CA ASN A 29 -3.46 6.00 12.33
C ASN A 29 -2.95 4.57 12.33
N ASN A 30 -3.80 3.65 11.84
CA ASN A 30 -3.40 2.34 11.41
C ASN A 30 -2.60 2.57 10.13
N GLU A 31 -1.36 3.02 10.30
CA GLU A 31 -0.31 2.73 9.34
C GLU A 31 -0.06 1.22 9.37
N GLU A 32 -1.06 0.42 8.98
CA GLU A 32 -0.81 -0.87 8.39
C GLU A 32 0.04 -0.56 7.16
N THR A 33 1.35 -0.63 7.34
CA THR A 33 2.36 -0.44 6.30
C THR A 33 2.08 -1.45 5.21
N LYS A 34 1.24 -1.07 4.25
CA LYS A 34 1.02 -1.84 3.03
C LYS A 34 2.40 -2.19 2.47
N PRO A 35 2.64 -3.46 2.10
CA PRO A 35 3.95 -3.87 1.62
C PRO A 35 4.37 -2.95 0.49
N LYS A 36 5.61 -2.44 0.56
CA LYS A 36 6.18 -1.59 -0.50
C LYS A 36 6.41 -2.43 -1.74
N LEU A 37 5.39 -2.52 -2.59
CA LEU A 37 5.48 -3.19 -3.89
C LEU A 37 6.20 -2.29 -4.89
N LYS A 38 7.16 -2.84 -5.62
CA LYS A 38 7.76 -2.18 -6.79
C LYS A 38 7.18 -2.82 -8.06
N PRO A 39 6.70 -2.03 -9.03
CA PRO A 39 6.25 -2.58 -10.30
C PRO A 39 7.43 -3.16 -11.07
N LEU A 40 7.24 -4.36 -11.64
CA LEU A 40 8.15 -5.00 -12.57
C LEU A 40 7.43 -5.17 -13.90
N ASN A 41 7.98 -4.60 -14.97
CA ASN A 41 7.43 -4.74 -16.32
C ASN A 41 8.19 -5.84 -17.05
N VAL A 42 7.48 -6.90 -17.44
CA VAL A 42 8.04 -8.04 -18.17
C VAL A 42 7.33 -8.16 -19.52
N PRO A 43 8.05 -8.08 -20.66
CA PRO A 43 7.46 -8.35 -21.95
C PRO A 43 7.11 -9.85 -22.05
N LEU A 44 5.87 -10.15 -22.46
CA LEU A 44 5.37 -11.51 -22.63
C LEU A 44 4.85 -11.71 -24.06
N PRO A 45 4.89 -12.95 -24.58
CA PRO A 45 4.20 -13.29 -25.82
C PRO A 45 2.70 -12.97 -25.73
N ILE A 46 2.12 -12.50 -26.84
CA ILE A 46 0.69 -12.15 -26.93
C ILE A 46 -0.20 -13.33 -26.54
N GLU A 47 0.20 -14.54 -26.96
CA GLU A 47 -0.51 -15.78 -26.66
C GLU A 47 -0.62 -16.03 -25.15
N THR A 48 0.47 -15.78 -24.41
CA THR A 48 0.51 -15.92 -22.95
C THR A 48 -0.43 -14.93 -22.27
N ILE A 49 -0.48 -13.69 -22.78
CA ILE A 49 -1.39 -12.65 -22.28
C ILE A 49 -2.85 -13.06 -22.51
N ASN A 50 -3.16 -13.62 -23.67
CA ASN A 50 -4.51 -14.10 -23.99
C ASN A 50 -4.91 -15.29 -23.09
N LEU A 51 -3.98 -16.22 -22.84
CA LEU A 51 -4.20 -17.34 -21.92
C LEU A 51 -4.51 -16.86 -20.50
N LEU A 52 -3.75 -15.90 -19.99
CA LEU A 52 -3.98 -15.28 -18.67
C LEU A 52 -5.36 -14.61 -18.58
N LYS A 53 -5.76 -13.87 -19.63
CA LYS A 53 -7.09 -13.25 -19.70
C LYS A 53 -8.21 -14.28 -19.72
N ASN A 54 -8.05 -15.35 -20.50
CA ASN A 54 -9.04 -16.41 -20.59
C ASN A 54 -9.20 -17.11 -19.23
N TYR A 55 -8.10 -17.50 -18.59
CA TYR A 55 -8.12 -18.10 -17.25
C TYR A 55 -8.85 -17.22 -16.24
N GLN A 56 -8.58 -15.91 -16.23
CA GLN A 56 -9.25 -14.96 -15.34
C GLN A 56 -10.76 -14.88 -15.58
N GLN A 57 -11.21 -15.07 -16.83
CA GLN A 57 -12.63 -15.03 -17.20
C GLN A 57 -13.37 -16.35 -16.92
N THR A 58 -12.69 -17.50 -17.02
CA THR A 58 -13.33 -18.83 -16.95
C THR A 58 -13.20 -19.49 -15.58
N GLU A 59 -12.04 -19.38 -14.94
CA GLU A 59 -11.70 -20.13 -13.73
C GLU A 59 -11.33 -19.22 -12.55
N GLY A 60 -10.91 -17.99 -12.83
CA GLY A 60 -10.58 -17.01 -11.82
C GLY A 60 -11.79 -16.71 -10.92
N LYS A 61 -11.66 -16.96 -9.61
CA LYS A 61 -12.55 -16.31 -8.64
C LYS A 61 -12.40 -14.79 -8.85
N LYS A 62 -13.50 -14.05 -8.85
CA LYS A 62 -13.66 -12.60 -9.18
C LYS A 62 -12.62 -11.61 -8.59
N ILE A 63 -11.70 -12.08 -7.76
CA ILE A 63 -10.77 -11.33 -6.91
C ILE A 63 -9.31 -11.51 -7.38
N GLU A 64 -9.01 -12.53 -8.20
CA GLU A 64 -7.64 -12.81 -8.65
C GLU A 64 -7.22 -11.88 -9.80
N THR A 65 -6.20 -11.05 -9.55
CA THR A 65 -5.60 -10.19 -10.57
C THR A 65 -4.53 -10.95 -11.36
N GLN A 66 -4.22 -10.49 -12.57
CA GLN A 66 -3.12 -11.08 -13.37
C GLN A 66 -1.80 -11.08 -12.59
N SER A 67 -1.52 -10.02 -11.85
CA SER A 67 -0.33 -9.92 -11.00
C SER A 67 -0.31 -10.98 -9.91
N TYR A 68 -1.46 -11.28 -9.30
CA TYR A 68 -1.57 -12.36 -8.30
C TYR A 68 -1.23 -13.72 -8.92
N ILE A 69 -1.84 -14.04 -10.05
CA ILE A 69 -1.62 -15.31 -10.77
C ILE A 69 -0.14 -15.49 -11.14
N VAL A 70 0.48 -14.44 -11.68
CA VAL A 70 1.90 -14.49 -12.07
C VAL A 70 2.80 -14.65 -10.85
N ASN A 71 2.52 -13.94 -9.75
CA ASN A 71 3.30 -14.05 -8.52
C ASN A 71 3.23 -15.47 -7.92
N GLU A 72 2.03 -16.06 -7.85
CA GLU A 72 1.85 -17.43 -7.37
C GLU A 72 2.58 -18.45 -8.27
N ALA A 73 2.48 -18.31 -9.59
CA ALA A 73 3.16 -19.18 -10.53
C ALA A 73 4.69 -19.12 -10.38
N ILE A 74 5.25 -17.91 -10.25
CA ILE A 74 6.69 -17.71 -10.02
C ILE A 74 7.10 -18.30 -8.66
N LEU A 75 6.32 -18.05 -7.61
CA LEU A 75 6.59 -18.55 -6.26
C LEU A 75 6.63 -20.08 -6.23
N LEU A 76 5.64 -20.74 -6.84
CA LEU A 76 5.59 -22.19 -6.96
C LEU A 76 6.78 -22.73 -7.77
N TRP A 77 7.13 -22.08 -8.88
CA TRP A 77 8.29 -22.46 -9.67
C TRP A 77 9.59 -22.37 -8.87
N LEU A 78 9.79 -21.30 -8.10
CA LEU A 78 10.97 -21.13 -7.24
C LEU A 78 11.04 -22.15 -6.10
N LYS A 79 9.89 -22.44 -5.46
CA LYS A 79 9.78 -23.50 -4.44
C LYS A 79 10.15 -24.87 -5.01
N ASN A 80 9.61 -25.22 -6.18
CA ASN A 80 9.92 -26.48 -6.86
C ASN A 80 11.39 -26.62 -7.26
N LYS A 81 12.10 -25.49 -7.42
CA LYS A 81 13.54 -25.45 -7.69
C LYS A 81 14.40 -25.44 -6.43
N GLY A 82 13.79 -25.41 -5.24
CA GLY A 82 14.50 -25.41 -3.95
C GLY A 82 15.11 -24.05 -3.57
N PHE A 83 14.74 -22.96 -4.24
CA PHE A 83 15.21 -21.62 -3.86
C PHE A 83 14.49 -21.07 -2.63
N ILE A 84 13.31 -21.61 -2.31
CA ILE A 84 12.45 -21.20 -1.20
C ILE A 84 11.97 -22.48 -0.50
N SER A 85 12.32 -22.64 0.78
CA SER A 85 11.93 -23.76 1.65
C SER A 85 10.68 -23.43 2.46
#